data_AF-X1K2H7-F1
#
_entry.id   AF-X1K2H7-F1
#
_cell.length_a   1.000
_cell.length_b   1.000
_cell.length_c   1.000
_cell.angle_alpha   90.00
_cell.angle_beta   90.00
_cell.angle_gamma   90.00
#
_symmetry.space_group_name_H-M   'P 1'
#
loop_
_entity.id
_entity.type
_entity.pdbx_description
1 polymer ?
#
loop_
_entity_poly.entity_id
_entity_poly.type
_entity_poly.pdbx_seq_one_letter_code
_entity_poly.pdbx_strand_id
1 'polypeptide(L)'
;MKTDLECVPCIIKQTINTLKISGCSNKLSKKVVSELLQKLENIDYDLSPAANSDIGYIVFREVTGIKDPYYDLKRKYNRLALDIYPKLEKVVDSVKNKLYMAAKVAIAGNVIDFGIDIKKVNTLDFNKIIQDLQNMPLAVDNYDKFRESLKDSINILYITDNAGEIVFDKVFIKELVKLDKKVVLTVKSDPIINDATLEDAVEAGLDDLVRVIETGNSNIGINIGNFRKFLL
;
A
#
# COMPACT_ATOMS: atom_id res chain seq x y z
N MET A 1 12.58 -13.39 4.93
CA MET A 1 12.75 -12.70 6.23
C MET A 1 11.92 -13.45 7.26
N LYS A 2 12.48 -13.70 8.44
CA LYS A 2 11.78 -14.34 9.57
C LYS A 2 11.30 -13.28 10.56
N THR A 3 10.33 -13.63 11.39
CA THR A 3 9.82 -12.75 12.44
C THR A 3 10.89 -12.48 13.49
N ASP A 4 11.01 -11.22 13.90
CA ASP A 4 11.91 -10.74 14.96
C ASP A 4 11.09 -10.44 16.23
N LEU A 5 11.76 -10.29 17.38
CA LEU A 5 11.14 -9.92 18.65
C LEU A 5 10.38 -8.60 18.56
N GLU A 6 10.89 -7.63 17.78
CA GLU A 6 10.24 -6.33 17.57
C GLU A 6 8.93 -6.42 16.76
N CYS A 7 8.66 -7.56 16.11
CA CYS A 7 7.40 -7.76 15.39
C CYS A 7 6.20 -7.92 16.35
N VAL A 8 6.38 -8.55 17.51
CA VAL A 8 5.27 -8.76 18.48
C VAL A 8 4.64 -7.44 18.95
N PRO A 9 5.40 -6.45 19.47
CA PRO A 9 4.82 -5.16 19.85
C PRO A 9 4.25 -4.40 18.65
N CYS A 10 4.82 -4.58 17.45
CA CYS A 10 4.28 -3.99 16.22
C CYS A 10 2.87 -4.53 15.90
N ILE A 11 2.66 -5.86 15.96
CA ILE A 11 1.36 -6.50 15.71
C ILE A 11 0.30 -6.02 16.71
N ILE A 12 0.67 -5.93 18.00
CA ILE A 12 -0.22 -5.41 19.05
C ILE A 12 -0.60 -3.95 18.74
N LYS A 13 0.38 -3.11 18.40
CA LYS A 13 0.15 -1.71 18.06
C LYS A 13 -0.76 -1.56 16.83
N GLN A 14 -0.52 -2.34 15.77
CA GLN A 14 -1.35 -2.37 14.57
C GLN A 14 -2.80 -2.74 14.91
N THR A 15 -3.01 -3.78 15.71
CA THR A 15 -4.36 -4.21 16.12
C THR A 15 -5.08 -3.14 16.95
N ILE A 16 -4.37 -2.48 17.87
CA ILE A 16 -4.93 -1.37 18.65
C ILE A 16 -5.29 -0.18 17.75
N ASN A 17 -4.49 0.11 16.72
CA ASN A 17 -4.79 1.15 15.74
C ASN A 17 -6.06 0.80 14.95
N THR A 18 -6.19 -0.43 14.46
CA THR A 18 -7.40 -0.95 13.80
C THR A 18 -8.63 -0.77 14.69
N LEU A 19 -8.54 -1.16 15.97
CA LEU A 19 -9.64 -0.99 16.93
C LEU A 19 -10.07 0.47 17.09
N LYS A 20 -9.12 1.41 17.16
CA LYS A 20 -9.43 2.85 17.27
C LYS A 20 -10.14 3.38 16.04
N ILE A 21 -9.73 2.97 14.85
CA ILE A 21 -10.39 3.38 13.59
C ILE A 21 -11.80 2.80 13.51
N SER A 22 -11.96 1.52 13.89
CA SER A 22 -13.24 0.82 13.78
C SER A 22 -14.38 1.39 14.63
N GLY A 23 -14.08 2.20 15.65
CA GLY A 23 -15.09 2.74 16.57
C GLY A 23 -15.76 1.67 17.46
N CYS A 24 -15.19 0.47 17.57
CA CYS A 24 -15.76 -0.61 18.37
C CYS A 24 -15.94 -0.25 19.85
N SER A 25 -16.93 -0.88 20.48
CA SER A 25 -17.15 -0.74 21.93
C SER A 25 -15.94 -1.21 22.74
N ASN A 26 -15.71 -0.59 23.89
CA ASN A 26 -14.62 -0.98 24.80
C ASN A 26 -14.66 -2.47 25.19
N LYS A 27 -15.85 -3.08 25.26
CA LYS A 27 -16.02 -4.51 25.53
C LYS A 27 -15.43 -5.37 24.40
N LEU A 28 -15.75 -5.05 23.14
CA LEU A 28 -15.20 -5.75 21.97
C LEU A 28 -13.69 -5.51 21.84
N SER A 29 -13.24 -4.27 22.03
CA SER A 29 -11.81 -3.93 21.95
C SER A 29 -10.97 -4.73 22.96
N LYS A 30 -11.43 -4.84 24.22
CA LYS A 30 -10.77 -5.68 25.23
C LYS A 30 -10.75 -7.16 24.85
N LYS A 31 -11.84 -7.66 24.26
CA LYS A 31 -11.93 -9.05 23.80
C LYS A 31 -10.93 -9.33 22.66
N VAL A 32 -10.84 -8.45 21.66
CA VAL A 32 -9.85 -8.54 20.57
C VAL A 32 -8.43 -8.59 21.12
N VAL A 33 -8.07 -7.66 22.02
CA VAL A 33 -6.72 -7.64 22.60
C VAL A 33 -6.43 -8.92 23.40
N SER A 34 -7.39 -9.41 24.18
CA SER A 34 -7.24 -10.65 24.95
C SER A 34 -6.99 -11.86 24.05
N GLU A 35 -7.77 -12.02 22.98
CA GLU A 35 -7.62 -13.14 22.05
C GLU A 35 -6.34 -13.02 21.22
N LEU A 36 -5.94 -11.81 20.84
CA LEU A 36 -4.66 -11.57 20.17
C LEU A 36 -3.49 -12.03 21.04
N LEU A 37 -3.46 -11.65 22.32
CA LEU A 37 -2.35 -12.03 23.21
C LEU A 37 -2.24 -13.55 23.38
N GLN A 38 -3.38 -14.26 23.42
CA GLN A 38 -3.39 -15.74 23.44
C GLN A 38 -2.82 -16.35 22.15
N LYS A 39 -3.10 -15.75 20.99
CA LYS A 39 -2.52 -16.20 19.71
C LYS A 39 -1.02 -15.90 19.64
N LEU A 40 -0.59 -14.74 20.14
CA LEU A 40 0.82 -14.33 20.13
C LEU A 40 1.70 -15.14 21.09
N GLU A 41 1.13 -15.78 22.12
CA GLU A 41 1.85 -16.70 23.01
C GLU A 41 2.56 -17.82 22.22
N ASN A 42 1.96 -18.28 21.12
CA ASN A 42 2.46 -19.37 20.29
C ASN A 42 2.87 -18.87 18.88
N ILE A 43 3.36 -17.63 18.79
CA ILE A 43 3.81 -17.07 17.52
C ILE A 43 4.96 -17.90 16.91
N ASP A 44 4.85 -18.20 15.62
CA ASP A 44 5.88 -18.94 14.90
C ASP A 44 6.92 -17.96 14.33
N TYR A 45 8.11 -17.94 14.94
CA TYR A 45 9.21 -17.07 14.51
C TYR A 45 9.84 -17.49 13.18
N ASP A 46 9.58 -18.69 12.68
CA ASP A 46 10.05 -19.12 11.36
C ASP A 46 9.20 -18.55 10.21
N LEU A 47 7.98 -18.07 10.51
CA LEU A 47 7.15 -17.34 9.55
C LEU A 47 7.70 -15.93 9.30
N SER A 48 7.21 -15.31 8.22
CA SER A 48 7.52 -13.91 7.92
C SER A 48 6.73 -12.95 8.82
N PRO A 49 7.25 -11.73 9.08
CA PRO A 49 6.50 -10.69 9.79
C PRO A 49 5.10 -10.44 9.19
N ALA A 50 4.98 -10.38 7.86
CA ALA A 50 3.70 -10.18 7.18
C ALA A 50 2.69 -11.29 7.52
N ALA A 51 3.13 -12.55 7.45
CA ALA A 51 2.27 -13.69 7.78
C ALA A 51 1.82 -13.68 9.25
N ASN A 52 2.69 -13.29 10.18
CA ASN A 52 2.33 -13.17 11.60
C ASN A 52 1.45 -11.94 11.88
N SER A 53 1.60 -10.85 11.14
CA SER A 53 0.75 -9.66 11.29
C SER A 53 -0.72 -9.91 10.93
N ASP A 54 -1.01 -10.89 10.05
CA ASP A 54 -2.38 -11.28 9.71
C ASP A 54 -3.19 -11.70 10.95
N ILE A 55 -2.52 -12.25 11.99
CA ILE A 55 -3.17 -12.74 13.23
C ILE A 55 -4.03 -11.65 13.86
N GLY A 56 -3.50 -10.43 13.98
CA GLY A 56 -4.22 -9.29 14.57
C GLY A 56 -5.51 -8.96 13.83
N TYR A 57 -5.44 -9.02 12.51
CA TYR A 57 -6.57 -8.69 11.62
C TYR A 57 -7.61 -9.81 11.56
N ILE A 58 -7.17 -11.07 11.60
CA ILE A 58 -8.06 -12.24 11.71
C ILE A 58 -8.86 -12.16 13.01
N VAL A 59 -8.18 -12.01 14.16
CA VAL A 59 -8.84 -11.91 15.48
C VAL A 59 -9.80 -10.72 15.52
N PHE A 60 -9.38 -9.56 15.00
CA PHE A 60 -10.25 -8.39 14.91
C PHE A 60 -11.56 -8.70 14.16
N ARG A 61 -11.48 -9.31 12.98
CA ARG A 61 -12.65 -9.66 12.16
C ARG A 61 -13.55 -10.69 12.83
N GLU A 62 -12.96 -11.74 13.39
CA GLU A 62 -13.70 -12.81 14.08
C GLU A 62 -14.49 -12.30 15.29
N VAL A 63 -13.91 -11.38 16.07
CA VAL A 63 -14.53 -10.86 17.28
C VAL A 63 -15.56 -9.75 16.99
N THR A 64 -15.28 -8.87 16.03
CA THR A 64 -16.08 -7.67 15.78
C THR A 64 -17.09 -7.82 14.65
N GLY A 65 -16.87 -8.73 13.70
CA GLY A 65 -17.65 -8.85 12.47
C GLY A 65 -17.43 -7.73 11.45
N ILE A 66 -16.52 -6.78 11.72
CA ILE A 66 -16.24 -5.66 10.83
C ILE A 66 -15.27 -6.11 9.74
N LYS A 67 -15.72 -6.12 8.47
CA LYS A 67 -14.91 -6.57 7.33
C LYS A 67 -13.77 -5.60 6.98
N ASP A 68 -14.09 -4.31 6.83
CA ASP A 68 -13.14 -3.26 6.47
C ASP A 68 -13.22 -2.09 7.45
N PRO A 69 -12.34 -2.04 8.47
CA PRO A 69 -12.30 -0.92 9.38
C PRO A 69 -11.66 0.34 8.77
N TYR A 70 -10.97 0.26 7.62
CA TYR A 70 -10.25 1.38 7.00
C TYR A 70 -10.99 2.02 5.81
N TYR A 71 -12.13 1.47 5.41
CA TYR A 71 -12.91 1.88 4.23
C TYR A 71 -13.04 3.41 4.04
N ASP A 72 -13.52 4.12 5.07
CA ASP A 72 -13.68 5.58 4.99
C ASP A 72 -12.34 6.32 4.95
N LEU A 73 -11.33 5.78 5.63
CA LEU A 73 -9.99 6.36 5.67
C LEU A 73 -9.30 6.24 4.30
N LYS A 74 -9.39 5.06 3.65
CA LYS A 74 -8.87 4.83 2.30
C LYS A 74 -9.43 5.85 1.31
N ARG A 75 -10.76 5.98 1.24
CA ARG A 75 -11.44 6.95 0.35
C ARG A 75 -11.06 8.40 0.66
N LYS A 76 -10.94 8.76 1.94
CA LYS A 76 -10.48 10.10 2.33
C LYS A 76 -9.10 10.40 1.72
N TYR A 77 -8.15 9.49 1.84
CA TYR A 77 -6.79 9.73 1.35
C TYR A 77 -6.64 9.55 -0.15
N ASN A 78 -7.42 8.67 -0.80
CA ASN A 78 -7.54 8.65 -2.26
C ASN A 78 -7.95 10.03 -2.79
N ARG A 79 -8.99 10.64 -2.20
CA ARG A 79 -9.46 11.98 -2.61
C ARG A 79 -8.43 13.07 -2.36
N LEU A 80 -7.80 13.09 -1.19
CA LEU A 80 -6.74 14.06 -0.90
C LEU A 80 -5.55 13.92 -1.87
N ALA A 81 -5.19 12.69 -2.25
CA ALA A 81 -4.16 12.44 -3.24
C ALA A 81 -4.60 12.85 -4.66
N LEU A 82 -5.87 12.64 -5.03
CA LEU A 82 -6.44 13.09 -6.30
C LEU A 82 -6.47 14.62 -6.41
N ASP A 83 -6.75 15.35 -5.32
CA ASP A 83 -6.73 16.81 -5.30
C ASP A 83 -5.36 17.39 -5.67
N ILE A 84 -4.28 16.68 -5.34
CA ILE A 84 -2.91 17.10 -5.65
C ILE A 84 -2.34 16.46 -6.91
N TYR A 85 -3.00 15.44 -7.47
CA TYR A 85 -2.54 14.71 -8.65
C TYR A 85 -2.14 15.64 -9.82
N PRO A 86 -2.92 16.68 -10.19
CA PRO A 86 -2.51 17.61 -11.26
C PRO A 86 -1.21 18.36 -10.97
N LYS A 87 -0.85 18.58 -9.69
CA LYS A 87 0.42 19.20 -9.31
C LYS A 87 1.58 18.20 -9.45
N LEU A 88 1.35 16.93 -9.08
CA LEU A 88 2.34 15.87 -9.27
C LEU A 88 2.71 15.71 -10.75
N GLU A 89 1.71 15.70 -11.64
CA GLU A 89 1.94 15.66 -13.08
C GLU A 89 2.78 16.84 -13.57
N LYS A 90 2.46 18.07 -13.11
CA LYS A 90 3.24 19.27 -13.46
C LYS A 90 4.71 19.17 -13.03
N VAL A 91 4.99 18.58 -11.86
CA VAL A 91 6.38 18.36 -11.41
C VAL A 91 7.10 17.42 -12.37
N VAL A 92 6.48 16.31 -12.75
CA VAL A 92 7.04 15.35 -13.71
C VAL A 92 7.26 16.02 -15.08
N ASP A 93 6.31 16.80 -15.56
CA ASP A 93 6.41 17.48 -16.85
C ASP A 93 7.47 18.59 -16.88
N SER A 94 7.83 19.15 -15.72
CA SER A 94 8.82 20.22 -15.60
C SER A 94 10.28 19.77 -15.74
N VAL A 95 10.54 18.46 -15.74
CA VAL A 95 11.90 17.91 -15.79
C VAL A 95 12.17 17.12 -17.06
N LYS A 96 13.45 17.01 -17.43
CA LYS A 96 13.88 16.26 -18.61
C LYS A 96 13.70 14.75 -18.44
N ASN A 97 14.04 14.21 -17.26
CA ASN A 97 13.95 12.78 -16.96
C ASN A 97 12.63 12.47 -16.24
N LYS A 98 11.53 12.48 -17.02
CA LYS A 98 10.17 12.31 -16.51
C LYS A 98 9.95 10.99 -15.78
N LEU A 99 10.42 9.90 -16.37
CA LEU A 99 10.29 8.55 -15.79
C LEU A 99 10.94 8.46 -14.40
N TYR A 100 12.13 9.03 -14.23
CA TYR A 100 12.80 9.05 -12.91
C TYR A 100 12.02 9.88 -11.89
N MET A 101 11.55 11.06 -12.29
CA MET A 101 10.76 11.91 -11.39
C MET A 101 9.44 11.24 -11.01
N ALA A 102 8.78 10.58 -11.95
CA ALA A 102 7.56 9.85 -11.68
C ALA A 102 7.81 8.65 -10.73
N ALA A 103 8.95 7.97 -10.85
CA ALA A 103 9.35 6.96 -9.86
C ALA A 103 9.54 7.56 -8.45
N LYS A 104 10.16 8.75 -8.34
CA LYS A 104 10.25 9.47 -7.06
C LYS A 104 8.89 9.87 -6.51
N VAL A 105 7.95 10.27 -7.38
CA VAL A 105 6.56 10.56 -7.00
C VAL A 105 5.90 9.30 -6.40
N ALA A 106 6.00 8.15 -7.06
CA ALA A 106 5.46 6.89 -6.54
C ALA A 106 6.04 6.56 -5.16
N ILE A 107 7.37 6.60 -5.01
CA ILE A 107 8.06 6.35 -3.73
C ILE A 107 7.60 7.32 -2.63
N ALA A 108 7.40 8.60 -2.96
CA ALA A 108 6.94 9.59 -2.01
C ALA A 108 5.48 9.37 -1.57
N GLY A 109 4.67 8.64 -2.34
CA GLY A 109 3.30 8.28 -1.98
C GLY A 109 3.22 7.33 -0.79
N ASN A 110 4.22 6.48 -0.58
CA ASN A 110 4.27 5.50 0.52
C ASN A 110 4.35 6.13 1.93
N VAL A 111 4.42 7.47 2.05
CA VAL A 111 4.24 8.14 3.35
C VAL A 111 2.80 8.03 3.88
N ILE A 112 1.86 7.58 3.04
CA ILE A 112 0.45 7.35 3.35
C ILE A 112 0.26 5.90 3.83
N ASP A 113 0.89 5.54 4.95
CA ASP A 113 0.77 4.21 5.60
C ASP A 113 -0.02 4.32 6.92
N PHE A 114 -1.23 3.75 6.95
CA PHE A 114 -2.10 3.76 8.14
C PHE A 114 -1.82 2.63 9.13
N GLY A 115 -1.05 1.61 8.75
CA GLY A 115 -0.67 0.48 9.60
C GLY A 115 0.26 0.89 10.74
N ILE A 116 1.23 1.78 10.47
CA ILE A 116 2.29 2.09 11.44
C ILE A 116 1.94 3.27 12.38
N ASP A 117 1.42 4.37 11.84
CA ASP A 117 1.17 5.59 12.63
C ASP A 117 0.12 6.54 12.06
N ILE A 118 -1.16 6.30 12.41
CA ILE A 118 -2.30 7.15 12.03
C ILE A 118 -2.11 8.64 12.37
N LYS A 119 -1.35 8.97 13.43
CA LYS A 119 -1.14 10.37 13.82
C LYS A 119 -0.28 11.13 12.79
N LYS A 120 0.78 10.49 12.29
CA LYS A 120 1.62 11.08 11.24
C LYS A 120 0.81 11.37 9.99
N VAL A 121 -0.08 10.45 9.66
CA VAL A 121 -0.91 10.55 8.47
C VAL A 121 -1.89 11.73 8.56
N ASN A 122 -2.50 11.96 9.72
CA ASN A 122 -3.37 13.13 9.94
C ASN A 122 -2.63 14.48 9.88
N THR A 123 -1.30 14.48 9.93
CA THR A 123 -0.45 15.68 9.83
C THR A 123 0.27 15.79 8.49
N LEU A 124 -0.10 14.97 7.49
CA LEU A 124 0.53 15.00 6.18
C LEU A 124 0.35 16.36 5.50
N ASP A 125 1.48 16.95 5.10
CA ASP A 125 1.52 18.15 4.27
C ASP A 125 1.92 17.76 2.85
N PHE A 126 0.92 17.63 1.99
CA PHE A 126 1.11 17.31 0.58
C PHE A 126 1.89 18.39 -0.19
N ASN A 127 1.82 19.66 0.21
CA ASN A 127 2.62 20.70 -0.45
C ASN A 127 4.10 20.52 -0.11
N LYS A 128 4.41 20.14 1.14
CA LYS A 128 5.77 19.82 1.54
C LYS A 128 6.31 18.61 0.77
N ILE A 129 5.51 17.55 0.62
CA ILE A 129 5.89 16.38 -0.21
C ILE A 129 6.30 16.85 -1.61
N ILE A 130 5.46 17.67 -2.26
CA ILE A 130 5.71 18.20 -3.61
C ILE A 130 7.00 19.02 -3.67
N GLN A 131 7.25 19.88 -2.68
CA GLN A 131 8.47 20.71 -2.62
C GLN A 131 9.74 19.86 -2.46
N ASP A 132 9.65 18.78 -1.69
CA ASP A 132 10.78 17.93 -1.38
C ASP A 132 11.10 16.91 -2.50
N LEU A 133 10.15 16.62 -3.42
CA LEU A 133 10.29 15.61 -4.49
C LEU A 133 11.61 15.72 -5.27
N GLN A 134 12.00 16.93 -5.68
CA GLN A 134 13.21 17.12 -6.48
C GLN A 134 14.47 16.75 -5.70
N ASN A 135 14.52 17.11 -4.42
CA ASN A 135 15.68 16.93 -3.55
C ASN A 135 15.61 15.66 -2.70
N MET A 136 14.53 14.88 -2.80
CA MET A 136 14.34 13.63 -2.05
C MET A 136 15.51 12.68 -2.34
N PRO A 137 16.34 12.36 -1.33
CA PRO A 137 17.47 11.45 -1.52
C PRO A 137 16.97 10.00 -1.54
N LEU A 138 17.51 9.19 -2.44
CA LEU A 138 17.34 7.74 -2.41
C LEU A 138 18.58 7.12 -1.76
N ALA A 139 18.39 6.45 -0.62
CA ALA A 139 19.50 5.79 0.08
C ALA A 139 20.17 4.72 -0.79
N VAL A 140 19.37 4.06 -1.63
CA VAL A 140 19.82 3.15 -2.69
C VAL A 140 19.13 3.57 -3.98
N ASP A 141 19.88 4.13 -4.92
CA ASP A 141 19.37 4.52 -6.23
C ASP A 141 19.87 3.55 -7.31
N ASN A 142 18.98 2.64 -7.74
CA ASN A 142 19.24 1.71 -8.84
C ASN A 142 18.47 2.13 -10.12
N TYR A 143 18.11 3.41 -10.28
CA TYR A 143 17.31 3.85 -11.43
C TYR A 143 17.95 3.49 -12.78
N ASP A 144 19.27 3.62 -12.94
CA ASP A 144 19.92 3.27 -14.21
C ASP A 144 19.79 1.77 -14.54
N LYS A 145 19.84 0.90 -13.53
CA LYS A 145 19.61 -0.55 -13.73
C LYS A 145 18.16 -0.83 -14.10
N PHE A 146 17.22 -0.15 -13.44
CA PHE A 146 15.80 -0.23 -13.77
C PHE A 146 15.53 0.26 -15.21
N ARG A 147 16.11 1.39 -15.60
CA ARG A 147 15.96 1.94 -16.96
C ARG A 147 16.53 0.98 -18.00
N GLU A 148 17.66 0.34 -17.71
CA GLU A 148 18.25 -0.64 -18.64
C GLU A 148 17.35 -1.87 -18.81
N SER A 149 16.87 -2.47 -17.71
CA SER A 149 15.96 -3.62 -17.79
C SER A 149 14.63 -3.27 -18.48
N LEU A 150 14.20 -2.01 -18.39
CA LEU A 150 12.99 -1.52 -19.03
C LEU A 150 13.11 -1.47 -20.57
N LYS A 151 14.31 -1.38 -21.16
CA LYS A 151 14.47 -1.35 -22.63
C LYS A 151 13.92 -2.60 -23.30
N ASP A 152 14.27 -3.76 -22.76
CA ASP A 152 13.90 -5.07 -23.31
C ASP A 152 12.54 -5.57 -22.79
N SER A 153 12.00 -4.94 -21.74
CA SER A 153 10.73 -5.32 -21.12
C SER A 153 9.55 -4.67 -21.82
N ILE A 154 8.59 -5.47 -22.27
CA ILE A 154 7.30 -4.98 -22.82
C ILE A 154 6.19 -5.11 -21.79
N ASN A 155 6.11 -6.26 -21.10
CA ASN A 155 5.10 -6.52 -20.09
C ASN A 155 5.64 -6.19 -18.71
N ILE A 156 4.88 -5.42 -17.94
CA ILE A 156 5.24 -4.98 -16.59
C ILE A 156 4.12 -5.38 -15.65
N LEU A 157 4.45 -6.13 -14.60
CA LEU A 157 3.56 -6.32 -13.47
C LEU A 157 3.85 -5.24 -12.44
N TYR A 158 2.86 -4.38 -12.18
CA TYR A 158 2.95 -3.35 -11.16
C TYR A 158 2.19 -3.79 -9.91
N ILE A 159 2.90 -3.91 -8.81
CA ILE A 159 2.34 -4.35 -7.54
C ILE A 159 2.06 -3.13 -6.68
N THR A 160 0.79 -2.85 -6.37
CA THR A 160 0.43 -1.76 -5.46
C THR A 160 0.59 -2.16 -4.00
N ASP A 161 0.75 -1.16 -3.14
CA ASP A 161 0.67 -1.32 -1.69
C ASP A 161 -0.61 -0.65 -1.17
N ASN A 162 -0.59 0.66 -0.92
CA ASN A 162 -1.64 1.34 -0.15
C ASN A 162 -2.66 2.15 -0.99
N ALA A 163 -3.86 2.30 -0.45
CA ALA A 163 -4.78 3.35 -0.85
C ALA A 163 -4.20 4.74 -0.49
N GLY A 164 -4.49 5.73 -1.31
CA GLY A 164 -3.83 7.05 -1.32
C GLY A 164 -2.54 7.02 -2.14
N GLU A 165 -1.62 6.11 -1.82
CA GLU A 165 -0.38 5.89 -2.58
C GLU A 165 -0.65 5.49 -4.04
N ILE A 166 -1.69 4.69 -4.29
CA ILE A 166 -2.10 4.26 -5.63
C ILE A 166 -2.34 5.44 -6.62
N VAL A 167 -2.67 6.63 -6.12
CA VAL A 167 -2.81 7.85 -6.94
C VAL A 167 -1.45 8.43 -7.34
N PHE A 168 -0.42 8.26 -6.51
CA PHE A 168 0.97 8.58 -6.84
C PHE A 168 1.52 7.55 -7.83
N ASP A 169 1.23 6.27 -7.62
CA ASP A 169 1.58 5.20 -8.57
C ASP A 169 1.02 5.47 -9.96
N LYS A 170 -0.20 6.01 -10.06
CA LYS A 170 -0.79 6.42 -11.34
C LYS A 170 0.11 7.36 -12.14
N VAL A 171 0.83 8.27 -11.49
CA VAL A 171 1.77 9.18 -12.17
C VAL A 171 2.90 8.39 -12.83
N PHE A 172 3.45 7.39 -12.14
CA PHE A 172 4.52 6.56 -12.66
C PHE A 172 4.05 5.58 -13.74
N ILE A 173 2.90 4.93 -13.52
CA ILE A 173 2.27 4.03 -14.48
C ILE A 173 1.98 4.77 -15.79
N LYS A 174 1.52 6.02 -15.73
CA LYS A 174 1.28 6.84 -16.92
C LYS A 174 2.55 7.08 -17.73
N GLU A 175 3.71 7.29 -17.10
CA GLU A 175 4.99 7.40 -17.80
C GLU A 175 5.44 6.07 -18.42
N LEU A 176 5.16 4.94 -17.77
CA LEU A 176 5.42 3.61 -18.36
C LEU A 176 4.55 3.36 -19.60
N VAL A 177 3.26 3.70 -19.53
CA VAL A 177 2.34 3.55 -20.67
C VAL A 177 2.76 4.44 -21.85
N LYS A 178 3.21 5.67 -21.61
CA LYS A 178 3.77 6.55 -22.66
C LYS A 178 5.02 5.99 -23.34
N LEU A 179 5.70 5.02 -22.73
CA LEU A 179 6.84 4.29 -23.29
C LEU A 179 6.41 2.96 -23.95
N ASP A 180 5.13 2.85 -24.33
CA ASP A 180 4.52 1.67 -24.96
C ASP A 180 4.64 0.39 -24.13
N LYS A 181 4.71 0.51 -22.80
CA LYS A 181 4.76 -0.63 -21.88
C LYS A 181 3.36 -1.14 -21.57
N LYS A 182 3.19 -2.46 -21.59
CA LYS A 182 1.97 -3.15 -21.20
C LYS A 182 1.99 -3.39 -19.70
N VAL A 183 1.44 -2.45 -18.95
CA VAL A 183 1.36 -2.54 -17.50
C VAL A 183 0.11 -3.32 -17.08
N VAL A 184 0.28 -4.25 -16.16
CA VAL A 184 -0.80 -4.93 -15.42
C VAL A 184 -0.66 -4.55 -13.96
N LEU A 185 -1.68 -3.91 -13.41
CA LEU A 185 -1.72 -3.48 -12.01
C LEU A 185 -2.28 -4.59 -11.13
N THR A 186 -1.67 -4.87 -9.99
CA THR A 186 -2.18 -5.83 -9.01
C THR A 186 -2.68 -5.12 -7.76
N VAL A 187 -3.88 -5.42 -7.32
CA VAL A 187 -4.49 -4.93 -6.07
C VAL A 187 -4.92 -6.11 -5.19
N LYS A 188 -5.25 -5.87 -3.92
CA LYS A 188 -5.79 -6.91 -3.03
C LYS A 188 -7.19 -7.34 -3.42
N SER A 189 -7.48 -8.62 -3.22
CA SER A 189 -8.83 -9.18 -3.39
C SER A 189 -9.80 -8.80 -2.27
N ASP A 190 -9.29 -8.55 -1.07
CA ASP A 190 -10.09 -8.19 0.08
C ASP A 190 -9.36 -7.18 0.96
N PRO A 191 -10.09 -6.35 1.72
CA PRO A 191 -9.51 -5.36 2.62
C PRO A 191 -8.57 -5.97 3.67
N ILE A 192 -7.35 -5.42 3.70
CA ILE A 192 -6.34 -5.71 4.71
C ILE A 192 -5.57 -4.41 4.97
N ILE A 193 -5.58 -3.94 6.22
CA ILE A 193 -5.05 -2.63 6.62
C ILE A 193 -5.59 -1.54 5.67
N ASN A 194 -4.70 -0.86 4.96
CA ASN A 194 -5.01 0.18 4.00
C ASN A 194 -4.55 -0.17 2.60
N ASP A 195 -4.25 -1.44 2.36
CA ASP A 195 -3.81 -1.92 1.05
C ASP A 195 -4.90 -1.63 0.00
N ALA A 196 -4.46 -1.24 -1.19
CA ALA A 196 -5.35 -0.89 -2.29
C ALA A 196 -6.10 -2.12 -2.79
N THR A 197 -7.39 -1.93 -3.05
CA THR A 197 -8.32 -2.90 -3.63
C THR A 197 -8.77 -2.44 -5.03
N LEU A 198 -9.59 -3.23 -5.71
CA LEU A 198 -10.17 -2.84 -7.00
C LEU A 198 -10.92 -1.51 -6.93
N GLU A 199 -11.64 -1.27 -5.83
CA GLU A 199 -12.38 -0.03 -5.59
C GLU A 199 -11.45 1.19 -5.54
N ASP A 200 -10.27 1.04 -4.96
CA ASP A 200 -9.25 2.10 -4.88
C ASP A 200 -8.61 2.37 -6.26
N ALA A 201 -8.40 1.32 -7.07
CA ALA A 201 -7.91 1.46 -8.44
C ALA A 201 -8.92 2.19 -9.35
N VAL A 202 -10.21 1.89 -9.19
CA VAL A 202 -11.30 2.59 -9.89
C VAL A 202 -11.41 4.04 -9.44
N GLU A 203 -11.37 4.31 -8.12
CA GLU A 203 -11.40 5.69 -7.60
C GLU A 203 -10.18 6.50 -8.11
N ALA A 204 -9.02 5.87 -8.21
CA ALA A 204 -7.82 6.48 -8.79
C ALA A 204 -7.90 6.62 -10.32
N GLY A 205 -8.86 5.98 -11.01
CA GLY A 205 -8.99 5.96 -12.47
C GLY A 205 -7.82 5.26 -13.16
N LEU A 206 -7.38 4.14 -12.59
CA LEU A 206 -6.32 3.27 -13.14
C LEU A 206 -6.88 2.12 -13.97
N ASP A 207 -8.12 1.71 -13.72
CA ASP A 207 -8.86 0.72 -14.50
C ASP A 207 -9.10 1.14 -15.95
N ASP A 208 -9.24 2.45 -16.19
CA ASP A 208 -9.29 3.03 -17.54
C ASP A 208 -7.90 3.10 -18.22
N LEU A 209 -6.81 3.03 -17.45
CA LEU A 209 -5.44 3.23 -17.95
C LEU A 209 -4.73 1.90 -18.23
N VAL A 210 -4.93 0.89 -17.38
CA VAL A 210 -4.22 -0.39 -17.41
C VAL A 210 -5.13 -1.54 -16.99
N ARG A 211 -4.77 -2.77 -17.36
CA ARG A 211 -5.47 -3.95 -16.84
C ARG A 211 -5.20 -4.08 -15.34
N VAL A 212 -6.25 -4.15 -14.54
CA VAL A 212 -6.19 -4.40 -13.09
C VAL A 212 -6.52 -5.86 -12.81
N ILE A 213 -5.71 -6.51 -11.97
CA ILE A 213 -5.94 -7.87 -11.49
C ILE A 213 -5.86 -7.89 -9.96
N GLU A 214 -6.53 -8.86 -9.35
CA GLU A 214 -6.47 -9.06 -7.90
C GLU A 214 -5.42 -10.12 -7.53
N THR A 215 -4.81 -10.01 -6.36
CA THR A 215 -3.78 -10.95 -5.87
C THR A 215 -4.34 -12.33 -5.49
N GLY A 216 -5.67 -12.47 -5.39
CA GLY A 216 -6.36 -13.69 -5.00
C GLY A 216 -6.30 -14.01 -3.50
N ASN A 217 -5.87 -13.07 -2.65
CA ASN A 217 -5.79 -13.26 -1.20
C ASN A 217 -5.96 -11.95 -0.42
N SER A 218 -6.21 -12.10 0.88
CA SER A 218 -6.48 -11.04 1.85
C SER A 218 -5.37 -10.91 2.91
N ASN A 219 -4.15 -11.33 2.57
CA ASN A 219 -3.01 -11.39 3.47
C ASN A 219 -2.11 -10.17 3.29
N ILE A 220 -1.39 -9.77 4.34
CA ILE A 220 -0.39 -8.70 4.24
C ILE A 220 0.74 -9.12 3.30
N GLY A 221 1.17 -8.19 2.43
CA GLY A 221 2.20 -8.44 1.42
C GLY A 221 1.76 -9.40 0.31
N ILE A 222 2.70 -9.93 -0.48
CA ILE A 222 2.39 -10.81 -1.60
C ILE A 222 3.08 -12.16 -1.48
N ASN A 223 2.27 -13.22 -1.52
CA ASN A 223 2.77 -14.57 -1.74
C ASN A 223 2.84 -14.87 -3.25
N ILE A 224 4.04 -14.71 -3.82
CA ILE A 224 4.33 -14.88 -5.25
C ILE A 224 3.94 -16.27 -5.75
N GLY A 225 3.91 -17.30 -4.89
CA GLY A 225 3.50 -18.66 -5.25
C GLY A 225 2.07 -18.75 -5.82
N ASN A 226 1.19 -17.82 -5.44
CA ASN A 226 -0.23 -17.84 -5.84
C ASN A 226 -0.52 -17.11 -7.17
N PHE A 227 0.42 -16.32 -7.69
CA PHE A 227 0.21 -15.49 -8.90
C PHE A 227 0.18 -16.29 -10.22
N ARG A 228 0.61 -17.56 -10.22
CA ARG A 228 0.73 -18.37 -11.45
C ARG A 228 -0.59 -18.59 -12.21
N LYS A 229 -1.75 -18.39 -11.57
CA LYS A 229 -3.07 -18.61 -12.21
C LYS A 229 -3.61 -17.40 -12.98
N PHE A 230 -3.09 -16.20 -12.77
CA PHE A 230 -3.65 -14.95 -13.30
C PHE A 230 -2.77 -14.24 -14.34
N LEU A 231 -1.54 -14.72 -14.54
CA LEU A 231 -0.55 -14.16 -15.46
C LEU A 231 -0.48 -14.89 -16.82
N LEU A 232 -1.41 -15.82 -17.07
CA LEU A 232 -1.66 -16.48 -18.36
C LEU A 232 -2.91 -15.86 -19.02
#